data_AF-A0A1J5NAL7-F1
#
_entry.id   AF-A0A1J5NAL7-F1
#
_cell.length_a   1.000
_cell.length_b   1.000
_cell.length_c   1.000
_cell.angle_alpha   90.00
_cell.angle_beta   90.00
_cell.angle_gamma   90.00
#
_symmetry.space_group_name_H-M   'P 1'
#
loop_
_entity.id
_entity.type
_entity.pdbx_description
1 polymer ?
#
loop_
_entity_poly.entity_id
_entity_poly.type
_entity_poly.pdbx_seq_one_letter_code
_entity_poly.pdbx_strand_id
1 'polypeptide(L)'
;MQNNVKHLCFSLVGLGIISCDQIIKMTSRYMIPQPITNLGGISFGPVVNPFCPFGPSFPGRLLLFAIIIACVFYLTKYNPPHKDFRLHLGTALAAGGAVSNSLSWLMQGYVVDYILLPKPGVATNLADIALFGGIVFICFGVAREIRFWLEEKQYSISRILRDKKGAVLPLTLIVIVILSFLITAIYSLVLTNYKNATYWDNKTKALYLAESGINDALYHLIEKGEQPAQISSDPAVMGSDASYSVQLIHAGSGKLKITSTGTYRGVKNTASLMVYYVGGTLFPQAIVDLSALPEEEGYYEGYQYPAITFNLPPVPPGLHPETLNPSQGVGPGDHWFTSFELRNNKSTTITGPANIYVTGDFQLDNNASLKVNGQVTFYISGDLVMDNNSSLNLLGATTWYIGNDASFQNGATLTQTQPATFYLKGDLDAGNNCRLGTMPAANLLFYLTTDKSHDVDINNNATIRAGIFDATGFVNIDNNATINGGVVGQQVSLKNHASVNYDESLKNVSGGSNGTWKIQAGSWAGE
;
A
#
# COMPACT_ATOMS: atom_id res chain seq x y z
N MET A 1 -58.32 -42.63 -18.19
CA MET A 1 -57.30 -42.63 -17.12
C MET A 1 -55.86 -42.46 -17.65
N GLN A 2 -55.39 -43.24 -18.64
CA GLN A 2 -53.99 -43.20 -19.08
C GLN A 2 -53.45 -41.83 -19.58
N ASN A 3 -54.27 -40.98 -20.24
CA ASN A 3 -53.80 -39.66 -20.69
C ASN A 3 -53.52 -38.71 -19.51
N ASN A 4 -54.36 -38.71 -18.47
CA ASN A 4 -54.20 -37.83 -17.31
C ASN A 4 -52.93 -38.16 -16.51
N VAL A 5 -52.58 -39.45 -16.43
CA VAL A 5 -51.34 -39.90 -15.77
C VAL A 5 -50.09 -39.37 -16.49
N LYS A 6 -50.09 -39.34 -17.83
CA LYS A 6 -48.95 -38.81 -18.60
C LYS A 6 -48.75 -37.31 -18.40
N HIS A 7 -49.81 -36.51 -18.45
CA HIS A 7 -49.70 -35.07 -18.18
C HIS A 7 -49.18 -34.80 -16.77
N LEU A 8 -49.62 -35.58 -15.78
CA LEU A 8 -49.12 -35.48 -14.42
C LEU A 8 -47.62 -35.77 -14.33
N CYS A 9 -47.13 -36.83 -14.98
CA CYS A 9 -45.70 -37.16 -14.99
C CYS A 9 -44.83 -36.03 -15.57
N PHE A 10 -45.26 -35.40 -16.66
CA PHE A 10 -44.49 -34.30 -17.28
C PHE A 10 -44.55 -33.01 -16.46
N SER A 11 -45.68 -32.70 -15.81
CA SER A 11 -45.74 -31.60 -14.86
C SER A 11 -44.80 -31.80 -13.67
N LEU A 12 -44.66 -33.05 -13.18
CA LEU A 12 -43.70 -33.37 -12.12
C LEU A 12 -42.25 -33.16 -12.58
N VAL A 13 -41.92 -33.44 -13.84
CA VAL A 13 -40.58 -33.13 -14.39
C VAL A 13 -40.32 -31.62 -14.37
N GLY A 14 -41.26 -30.81 -14.85
CA GLY A 14 -41.13 -29.35 -14.84
C GLY A 14 -40.97 -28.78 -13.42
N LEU A 15 -41.79 -29.26 -12.47
CA LEU A 15 -41.66 -28.91 -11.06
C LEU A 15 -40.31 -29.34 -10.48
N GLY A 16 -39.83 -30.53 -10.82
CA GLY A 16 -38.52 -31.02 -10.40
C GLY A 16 -37.38 -30.09 -10.86
N ILE A 17 -37.40 -29.65 -12.12
CA ILE A 17 -36.41 -28.67 -12.63
C ILE A 17 -36.46 -27.37 -11.83
N ILE A 18 -37.66 -26.82 -11.59
CA ILE A 18 -37.82 -25.58 -10.82
C ILE A 18 -37.25 -25.76 -9.41
N SER A 19 -37.64 -26.82 -8.70
CA SER A 19 -37.19 -27.06 -7.33
C SER A 19 -35.67 -27.27 -7.25
N CYS A 20 -35.10 -28.13 -8.11
CA CYS A 20 -33.66 -28.40 -8.12
C CYS A 20 -32.85 -27.15 -8.45
N ASP A 21 -33.25 -26.37 -9.46
CA ASP A 21 -32.52 -25.16 -9.83
C ASP A 21 -32.57 -24.09 -8.74
N GLN A 22 -33.74 -23.86 -8.11
CA GLN A 22 -33.83 -22.89 -7.01
C GLN A 22 -33.01 -23.30 -5.78
N ILE A 23 -32.97 -24.61 -5.45
CA ILE A 23 -32.12 -25.12 -4.38
C ILE A 23 -30.65 -24.87 -4.70
N ILE A 24 -30.18 -25.21 -5.91
CA ILE A 24 -28.77 -25.03 -6.28
C ILE A 24 -28.39 -23.54 -6.30
N LYS A 25 -29.26 -22.65 -6.81
CA LYS A 25 -29.03 -21.18 -6.78
C LYS A 25 -28.90 -20.66 -5.36
N MET A 26 -29.72 -21.16 -4.44
CA MET A 26 -29.65 -20.79 -3.02
C MET A 26 -28.36 -21.32 -2.39
N THR A 27 -28.04 -22.60 -2.61
CA THR A 27 -26.82 -23.24 -2.10
C THR A 27 -25.55 -22.56 -2.63
N SER A 28 -25.47 -22.26 -3.94
CA SER A 28 -24.29 -21.65 -4.54
C SER A 28 -24.02 -20.26 -3.98
N ARG A 29 -25.06 -19.47 -3.68
CA ARG A 29 -24.93 -18.16 -3.03
C ARG A 29 -24.37 -18.21 -1.62
N TYR A 30 -24.85 -19.16 -0.81
CA TYR A 30 -24.55 -19.17 0.62
C TYR A 30 -23.36 -20.06 0.99
N MET A 31 -23.08 -21.11 0.21
CA MET A 31 -22.06 -22.10 0.56
C MET A 31 -20.78 -21.98 -0.27
N ILE A 32 -20.78 -21.24 -1.38
CA ILE A 32 -19.62 -21.15 -2.29
C ILE A 32 -19.25 -19.67 -2.51
N PRO A 33 -18.47 -19.07 -1.59
CA PRO A 33 -18.09 -17.65 -1.70
C PRO A 33 -17.11 -17.38 -2.85
N GLN A 34 -16.44 -18.41 -3.37
CA GLN A 34 -15.48 -18.32 -4.48
C GLN A 34 -15.67 -19.51 -5.43
N PRO A 35 -15.55 -19.31 -6.76
CA PRO A 35 -15.70 -20.41 -7.73
C PRO A 35 -14.74 -21.57 -7.46
N ILE A 36 -15.28 -22.76 -7.29
CA ILE A 36 -14.50 -24.00 -7.15
C ILE A 36 -14.19 -24.49 -8.56
N THR A 37 -12.92 -24.50 -8.92
CA THR A 37 -12.46 -25.01 -10.23
C THR A 37 -12.39 -26.53 -10.18
N ASN A 38 -13.12 -27.21 -11.07
CA ASN A 38 -13.10 -28.67 -11.20
C ASN A 38 -12.24 -29.14 -12.39
N LEU A 39 -12.03 -30.46 -12.46
CA LEU A 39 -11.30 -31.13 -13.54
C LEU A 39 -11.91 -30.79 -14.91
N GLY A 40 -11.09 -30.30 -15.84
CA GLY A 40 -11.51 -29.95 -17.21
C GLY A 40 -11.91 -28.48 -17.42
N GLY A 41 -11.67 -27.60 -16.44
CA GLY A 41 -11.88 -26.15 -16.58
C GLY A 41 -13.33 -25.70 -16.40
N ILE A 42 -14.25 -26.60 -16.04
CA ILE A 42 -15.58 -26.24 -15.59
C ILE A 42 -15.47 -25.81 -14.13
N SER A 43 -15.94 -24.62 -13.80
CA SER A 43 -15.96 -24.12 -12.42
C SER A 43 -17.40 -24.01 -11.91
N PHE A 44 -17.56 -24.14 -10.60
CA PHE A 44 -18.86 -23.99 -9.94
C PHE A 44 -18.79 -22.84 -8.94
N GLY A 45 -19.57 -21.80 -9.18
CA GLY A 45 -19.58 -20.61 -8.33
C GLY A 45 -20.65 -19.62 -8.76
N PRO A 46 -21.21 -18.84 -7.83
CA PRO A 46 -22.30 -17.93 -8.14
C PRO A 46 -21.80 -16.79 -9.04
N VAL A 47 -22.47 -16.61 -10.18
CA VAL A 47 -22.34 -15.45 -11.06
C VAL A 47 -23.71 -14.81 -11.21
N VAL A 48 -23.77 -13.53 -10.88
CA VAL A 48 -25.01 -12.75 -10.96
C VAL A 48 -25.23 -12.28 -12.38
N ASN A 49 -26.35 -12.68 -12.96
CA ASN A 49 -26.78 -12.27 -14.28
C ASN A 49 -28.00 -11.33 -14.17
N PRO A 50 -27.78 -10.00 -14.25
CA PRO A 50 -28.86 -9.03 -14.14
C PRO A 50 -29.69 -8.90 -15.43
N PHE A 51 -29.32 -9.61 -16.49
CA PHE A 51 -29.97 -9.48 -17.78
C PHE A 51 -31.39 -10.03 -17.73
N CYS A 52 -32.35 -9.16 -18.06
CA CYS A 52 -33.75 -9.50 -18.27
C CYS A 52 -34.15 -8.94 -19.64
N PRO A 53 -34.74 -9.73 -20.56
CA PRO A 53 -35.09 -9.28 -21.91
C PRO A 53 -35.99 -8.03 -21.95
N PHE A 54 -36.80 -7.81 -20.91
CA PHE A 54 -37.71 -6.68 -20.78
C PHE A 54 -37.15 -5.56 -19.88
N GLY A 55 -35.84 -5.58 -19.62
CA GLY A 55 -35.13 -4.59 -18.80
C GLY A 55 -35.19 -4.88 -17.30
N PRO A 56 -34.49 -4.05 -16.49
CA PRO A 56 -34.38 -4.25 -15.04
C PRO A 56 -35.64 -3.82 -14.26
N SER A 57 -36.63 -3.24 -14.93
CA SER A 57 -37.83 -2.73 -14.26
C SER A 57 -38.70 -3.88 -13.74
N PHE A 58 -39.27 -3.72 -12.55
CA PHE A 58 -40.19 -4.70 -11.98
C PHE A 58 -41.41 -4.97 -12.88
N PRO A 59 -42.06 -3.97 -13.53
CA PRO A 59 -43.15 -4.22 -14.48
C PRO A 59 -42.73 -5.07 -15.68
N GLY A 60 -41.51 -4.86 -16.21
CA GLY A 60 -40.99 -5.67 -17.33
C GLY A 60 -40.81 -7.14 -16.94
N ARG A 61 -40.34 -7.40 -15.71
CA ARG A 61 -40.19 -8.75 -15.16
C ARG A 61 -41.54 -9.44 -14.93
N LEU A 62 -42.52 -8.70 -14.40
CA LEU A 62 -43.88 -9.22 -14.18
C LEU A 62 -44.56 -9.59 -15.51
N LEU A 63 -44.41 -8.74 -16.54
CA LEU A 63 -44.94 -9.01 -17.88
C LEU A 63 -44.31 -10.25 -18.50
N LEU A 64 -42.97 -10.39 -18.43
CA LEU A 64 -42.26 -11.58 -18.91
C LEU A 64 -42.76 -12.86 -18.21
N PHE A 65 -42.89 -12.83 -16.89
CA PHE A 65 -43.40 -13.94 -16.11
C PHE A 65 -44.83 -14.32 -16.55
N ALA A 66 -45.72 -13.33 -16.70
CA ALA A 66 -47.09 -13.57 -17.15
C ALA A 66 -47.17 -14.20 -18.56
N ILE A 67 -46.33 -13.72 -19.49
CA ILE A 67 -46.23 -14.29 -20.84
C ILE A 67 -45.76 -15.74 -20.77
N ILE A 68 -44.73 -16.04 -19.98
CA ILE A 68 -44.21 -17.39 -19.83
C ILE A 68 -45.27 -18.34 -19.25
N ILE A 69 -45.98 -17.93 -18.19
CA ILE A 69 -47.05 -18.74 -17.61
C ILE A 69 -48.18 -18.96 -18.63
N ALA A 70 -48.56 -17.94 -19.39
CA ALA A 70 -49.57 -18.08 -20.45
C ALA A 70 -49.11 -19.06 -21.55
N CYS A 71 -47.84 -18.97 -22.00
CA CYS A 71 -47.27 -19.89 -22.96
C CYS A 71 -47.22 -21.33 -22.43
N VAL A 72 -46.78 -21.54 -21.18
CA VAL A 72 -46.75 -22.86 -20.53
C VAL A 72 -48.15 -23.42 -20.40
N PHE A 73 -49.13 -22.61 -19.99
CA PHE A 73 -50.53 -23.03 -19.89
C PHE A 73 -51.09 -23.45 -21.26
N TYR A 74 -50.78 -22.69 -22.31
CA TYR A 74 -51.20 -23.03 -23.67
C TYR A 74 -50.56 -24.34 -24.15
N LEU A 75 -49.23 -24.48 -23.96
CA LEU A 75 -48.48 -25.66 -24.38
C LEU A 75 -48.86 -26.93 -23.59
N THR A 76 -49.18 -26.81 -22.31
CA THR A 76 -49.64 -27.95 -21.50
C THR A 76 -51.05 -28.42 -21.85
N LYS A 77 -51.88 -27.53 -22.40
CA LYS A 77 -53.19 -27.88 -22.98
C LYS A 77 -53.10 -28.40 -24.41
N TYR A 78 -51.99 -28.15 -25.11
CA TYR A 78 -51.78 -28.66 -26.46
C TYR A 78 -51.60 -30.18 -26.43
N ASN A 79 -52.52 -30.90 -27.07
CA ASN A 79 -52.49 -32.35 -27.14
C ASN A 79 -52.07 -32.78 -28.55
N PRO A 80 -50.76 -33.07 -28.79
CA PRO A 80 -50.29 -33.39 -30.12
C PRO A 80 -50.95 -34.67 -30.64
N PRO A 81 -51.31 -34.74 -31.94
CA PRO A 81 -52.13 -35.82 -32.48
C PRO A 81 -51.53 -37.22 -32.28
N HIS A 82 -50.21 -37.36 -32.45
CA HIS A 82 -49.51 -38.65 -32.35
C HIS A 82 -48.90 -38.89 -30.97
N LYS A 83 -49.20 -38.03 -29.98
CA LYS A 83 -48.77 -38.15 -28.58
C LYS A 83 -47.26 -38.37 -28.42
N ASP A 84 -46.43 -37.72 -29.24
CA ASP A 84 -44.97 -37.89 -29.13
C ASP A 84 -44.48 -37.48 -27.73
N PHE A 85 -43.78 -38.39 -27.06
CA PHE A 85 -43.23 -38.15 -25.73
C PHE A 85 -42.23 -36.98 -25.74
N ARG A 86 -41.53 -36.74 -26.87
CA ARG A 86 -40.52 -35.68 -27.00
C ARG A 86 -41.13 -34.30 -26.87
N LEU A 87 -42.34 -34.10 -27.43
CA LEU A 87 -43.06 -32.83 -27.30
C LEU A 87 -43.46 -32.56 -25.86
N HIS A 88 -43.95 -33.57 -25.16
CA HIS A 88 -44.37 -33.43 -23.76
C HIS A 88 -43.18 -33.23 -22.83
N LEU A 89 -42.11 -34.02 -23.00
CA LEU A 89 -40.87 -33.87 -22.23
C LEU A 89 -40.19 -32.53 -22.54
N GLY A 90 -40.09 -32.16 -23.81
CA GLY A 90 -39.51 -30.90 -24.25
C GLY A 90 -40.27 -29.69 -23.71
N THR A 91 -41.61 -29.75 -23.75
CA THR A 91 -42.48 -28.73 -23.13
C THR A 91 -42.28 -28.63 -21.63
N ALA A 92 -42.19 -29.77 -20.92
CA ALA A 92 -41.97 -29.77 -19.47
C ALA A 92 -40.61 -29.18 -19.09
N LEU A 93 -39.55 -29.55 -19.81
CA LEU A 93 -38.20 -29.02 -19.60
C LEU A 93 -38.13 -27.51 -19.91
N ALA A 94 -38.68 -27.09 -21.05
CA ALA A 94 -38.71 -25.69 -21.46
C ALA A 94 -39.53 -24.82 -20.48
N ALA A 95 -40.70 -25.31 -20.07
CA ALA A 95 -41.54 -24.66 -19.07
C ALA A 95 -40.83 -24.54 -17.71
N GLY A 96 -40.25 -25.64 -17.23
CA GLY A 96 -39.53 -25.67 -15.96
C GLY A 96 -38.36 -24.69 -15.93
N GLY A 97 -37.55 -24.68 -16.99
CA GLY A 97 -36.43 -23.73 -17.13
C GLY A 97 -36.88 -22.27 -17.20
N ALA A 98 -37.86 -21.96 -18.06
CA ALA A 98 -38.36 -20.60 -18.23
C ALA A 98 -38.99 -20.05 -16.94
N VAL A 99 -39.80 -20.86 -16.24
CA VAL A 99 -40.44 -20.46 -14.97
C VAL A 99 -39.40 -20.28 -13.88
N SER A 100 -38.41 -21.16 -13.77
CA SER A 100 -37.37 -21.07 -12.74
C SER A 100 -36.55 -19.78 -12.85
N ASN A 101 -36.07 -19.42 -14.04
CA ASN A 101 -35.35 -18.16 -14.25
C ASN A 101 -36.24 -16.94 -14.01
N SER A 102 -37.51 -17.02 -14.42
CA SER A 102 -38.44 -15.91 -14.22
C SER A 102 -38.79 -15.68 -12.75
N LEU A 103 -38.84 -16.74 -11.94
CA LEU A 103 -39.00 -16.63 -10.51
C LEU A 103 -37.79 -15.93 -9.87
N SER A 104 -36.56 -16.26 -10.28
CA SER A 104 -35.35 -15.58 -9.81
C SER A 104 -35.37 -14.08 -10.14
N TRP A 105 -35.75 -13.70 -11.36
CA TRP A 105 -35.92 -12.28 -11.71
C TRP A 105 -36.99 -11.59 -10.86
N LEU A 106 -38.14 -12.23 -10.63
CA LEU A 106 -39.23 -11.64 -9.86
C LEU A 106 -38.82 -11.43 -8.39
N MET A 107 -38.17 -12.41 -7.78
CA MET A 107 -37.83 -12.38 -6.36
C MET A 107 -36.59 -11.55 -6.04
N GLN A 108 -35.57 -11.59 -6.92
CA GLN A 108 -34.22 -11.09 -6.59
C GLN A 108 -33.75 -10.02 -7.59
N GLY A 109 -34.39 -9.93 -8.74
CA GLY A 109 -34.03 -9.00 -9.81
C GLY A 109 -32.89 -9.44 -10.73
N TYR A 110 -32.35 -10.63 -10.51
CA TYR A 110 -31.29 -11.23 -11.32
C TYR A 110 -31.39 -12.75 -11.24
N VAL A 111 -30.74 -13.44 -12.18
CA VAL A 111 -30.57 -14.89 -12.19
C VAL A 111 -29.17 -15.22 -11.66
N VAL A 112 -29.03 -16.33 -10.94
CA VAL A 112 -27.71 -16.85 -10.56
C VAL A 112 -27.34 -17.98 -11.47
N ASP A 113 -26.21 -17.80 -12.14
CA ASP A 113 -25.53 -18.82 -12.88
C ASP A 113 -24.50 -19.46 -11.95
N TYR A 114 -24.35 -20.78 -12.02
CA TYR A 114 -23.47 -21.51 -11.10
C TYR A 114 -22.62 -22.58 -11.79
N ILE A 115 -22.73 -22.70 -13.11
CA ILE A 115 -21.89 -23.55 -13.95
C ILE A 115 -21.11 -22.62 -14.88
N LEU A 116 -19.79 -22.59 -14.72
CA LEU A 116 -18.88 -21.71 -15.45
C LEU A 116 -18.11 -22.56 -16.47
N LEU A 117 -18.34 -22.30 -17.76
CA LEU A 117 -17.69 -23.01 -18.84
C LEU A 117 -16.40 -22.29 -19.29
N PRO A 118 -15.27 -22.99 -19.47
CA PRO A 118 -13.95 -22.38 -19.66
C PRO A 118 -13.81 -21.58 -20.96
N LYS A 119 -14.52 -21.97 -22.02
CA LYS A 119 -14.54 -21.29 -23.32
C LYS A 119 -15.96 -21.43 -23.89
N PRO A 120 -16.69 -20.34 -24.19
CA PRO A 120 -16.28 -18.94 -24.25
C PRO A 120 -16.47 -18.13 -22.95
N GLY A 121 -16.27 -18.74 -21.76
CA GLY A 121 -16.47 -18.03 -20.47
C GLY A 121 -17.94 -17.82 -20.11
N VAL A 122 -18.80 -18.73 -20.55
CA VAL A 122 -20.26 -18.64 -20.34
C VAL A 122 -20.61 -19.19 -18.96
N ALA A 123 -21.32 -18.40 -18.17
CA ALA A 123 -21.98 -18.86 -16.97
C ALA A 123 -23.41 -19.32 -17.33
N THR A 124 -23.85 -20.44 -16.75
CA THR A 124 -25.20 -20.97 -16.94
C THR A 124 -25.71 -21.65 -15.67
N ASN A 125 -27.00 -21.98 -15.64
CA ASN A 125 -27.65 -22.75 -14.58
C ASN A 125 -28.45 -23.94 -15.16
N LEU A 126 -29.01 -24.77 -14.27
CA LEU A 126 -29.84 -25.92 -14.65
C LEU A 126 -31.09 -25.49 -15.44
N ALA A 127 -31.67 -24.33 -15.13
CA ALA A 127 -32.85 -23.83 -15.82
C ALA A 127 -32.55 -23.46 -17.29
N ASP A 128 -31.38 -22.89 -17.61
CA ASP A 128 -30.96 -22.63 -18.98
C ASP A 128 -30.73 -23.91 -19.77
N ILE A 129 -30.07 -24.90 -19.15
CA ILE A 129 -29.83 -26.22 -19.76
C ILE A 129 -31.17 -26.92 -20.04
N ALA A 130 -32.10 -26.88 -19.08
CA ALA A 130 -33.44 -27.43 -19.24
C ALA A 130 -34.24 -26.70 -20.32
N LEU A 131 -34.13 -25.37 -20.39
CA LEU A 131 -34.79 -24.56 -21.40
C LEU A 131 -34.28 -24.91 -22.80
N PHE A 132 -32.95 -24.89 -22.99
CA PHE A 132 -32.33 -25.22 -24.26
C PHE A 132 -32.62 -26.66 -24.69
N GLY A 133 -32.41 -27.63 -23.79
CA GLY A 133 -32.72 -29.03 -24.05
C GLY A 133 -34.19 -29.22 -24.39
N GLY A 134 -35.10 -28.56 -23.67
CA GLY A 134 -36.53 -28.59 -23.93
C GLY A 134 -36.89 -28.11 -25.33
N ILE A 135 -36.33 -26.98 -25.77
CA ILE A 135 -36.50 -26.45 -27.13
C ILE A 135 -36.02 -27.45 -28.18
N VAL A 136 -34.84 -28.06 -27.98
CA VAL A 136 -34.31 -29.08 -28.89
C VAL A 136 -35.27 -30.28 -29.00
N PHE A 137 -35.79 -30.78 -27.88
CA PHE A 137 -36.79 -31.85 -27.86
C PHE A 137 -38.10 -31.47 -28.55
N ILE A 138 -38.57 -30.22 -28.37
CA ILE A 138 -39.74 -29.71 -29.08
C ILE A 138 -39.47 -29.68 -30.58
N CYS A 139 -38.34 -29.14 -31.03
CA CYS A 139 -37.98 -29.10 -32.45
C CYS A 139 -37.93 -30.50 -33.06
N PHE A 140 -37.31 -31.47 -32.40
CA PHE A 140 -37.31 -32.87 -32.86
C PHE A 140 -38.70 -33.50 -32.85
N GLY A 141 -39.51 -33.19 -31.85
CA GLY A 141 -40.90 -33.63 -31.75
C GLY A 141 -41.75 -33.07 -32.89
N VAL A 142 -41.66 -31.78 -33.16
CA VAL A 142 -42.35 -31.10 -34.26
C VAL A 142 -41.86 -31.63 -35.61
N ALA A 143 -40.55 -31.75 -35.82
CA ALA A 143 -39.99 -32.29 -37.06
C ALA A 143 -40.48 -33.73 -37.31
N ARG A 144 -40.59 -34.54 -36.25
CA ARG A 144 -41.15 -35.88 -36.32
C ARG A 144 -42.64 -35.86 -36.62
N GLU A 145 -43.44 -35.03 -35.95
CA GLU A 145 -44.87 -34.87 -36.24
C GLU A 145 -45.10 -34.42 -37.69
N ILE A 146 -44.32 -33.45 -38.18
CA ILE A 146 -44.34 -33.02 -39.57
C ILE A 146 -44.00 -34.19 -40.48
N ARG A 147 -42.95 -34.96 -40.17
CA ARG A 147 -42.57 -36.14 -40.95
C ARG A 147 -43.67 -37.20 -40.98
N PHE A 148 -44.28 -37.52 -39.84
CA PHE A 148 -45.41 -38.46 -39.78
C PHE A 148 -46.61 -37.94 -40.58
N TRP A 149 -46.92 -36.66 -40.46
CA TRP A 149 -47.98 -36.03 -41.24
C TRP A 149 -47.68 -36.07 -42.75
N LEU A 150 -46.42 -35.87 -43.15
CA LEU A 150 -45.97 -35.97 -44.54
C LEU A 150 -46.01 -37.42 -45.05
N GLU A 151 -45.63 -38.41 -44.23
CA GLU A 151 -45.66 -39.83 -44.57
C GLU A 151 -47.11 -40.37 -44.64
N GLU A 152 -47.96 -40.04 -43.66
CA GLU A 152 -49.40 -40.37 -43.68
C GLU A 152 -50.11 -39.73 -44.88
N LYS A 153 -49.65 -38.55 -45.31
CA LYS A 153 -50.17 -37.84 -46.47
C LYS A 153 -49.41 -38.07 -47.76
N GLN A 154 -48.38 -38.91 -47.83
CA GLN A 154 -47.76 -39.26 -49.11
C GLN A 154 -48.76 -39.94 -50.07
N TYR A 155 -49.87 -40.48 -49.55
CA TYR A 155 -51.06 -40.90 -50.33
C TYR A 155 -51.97 -39.75 -50.82
N SER A 156 -51.71 -38.49 -50.48
CA SER A 156 -52.63 -37.34 -50.64
C SER A 156 -51.94 -35.98 -50.90
N ILE A 157 -50.61 -35.89 -50.97
CA ILE A 157 -49.88 -34.62 -51.20
C ILE A 157 -50.29 -33.96 -52.53
N SER A 158 -50.57 -34.74 -53.58
CA SER A 158 -51.10 -34.20 -54.86
C SER A 158 -52.53 -33.62 -54.74
N ARG A 159 -53.30 -34.08 -53.75
CA ARG A 159 -54.69 -33.62 -53.49
C ARG A 159 -54.73 -32.42 -52.54
N ILE A 160 -53.80 -32.32 -51.59
CA ILE A 160 -53.73 -31.22 -50.62
C ILE A 160 -53.09 -29.96 -51.22
N LEU A 161 -52.10 -30.10 -52.13
CA LEU A 161 -51.55 -28.97 -52.87
C LEU A 161 -52.58 -28.32 -53.81
N ARG A 162 -53.65 -29.02 -54.20
CA ARG A 162 -54.74 -28.46 -55.00
C ARG A 162 -55.81 -27.72 -54.20
N ASP A 163 -55.98 -28.00 -52.90
CA ASP A 163 -57.19 -27.56 -52.18
C ASP A 163 -56.99 -26.83 -50.84
N LYS A 164 -55.76 -26.60 -50.34
CA LYS A 164 -55.57 -25.84 -49.09
C LYS A 164 -54.51 -24.75 -49.17
N LYS A 165 -54.90 -23.62 -49.78
CA LYS A 165 -54.21 -22.32 -49.69
C LYS A 165 -54.17 -21.70 -48.26
N GLY A 166 -54.77 -22.34 -47.26
CA GLY A 166 -54.95 -21.75 -45.91
C GLY A 166 -53.90 -22.14 -44.84
N ALA A 167 -53.09 -23.19 -45.04
CA ALA A 167 -52.21 -23.71 -43.99
C ALA A 167 -50.79 -23.11 -43.98
N VAL A 168 -50.35 -22.49 -45.09
CA VAL A 168 -49.01 -21.91 -45.21
C VAL A 168 -48.89 -20.63 -44.37
N LEU A 169 -49.93 -19.80 -44.36
CA LEU A 169 -49.96 -18.53 -43.62
C LEU A 169 -49.68 -18.68 -42.10
N PRO A 170 -50.37 -19.56 -41.34
CA PRO A 170 -50.10 -19.70 -39.91
C PRO A 170 -48.71 -20.26 -39.61
N LEU A 171 -48.16 -21.14 -40.45
CA LEU A 171 -46.80 -21.66 -40.28
C LEU A 171 -45.75 -20.56 -40.50
N THR A 172 -45.89 -19.78 -41.57
CA THR A 172 -45.00 -18.64 -41.84
C THR A 172 -45.07 -17.61 -40.72
N LEU A 173 -46.26 -17.36 -40.17
CA LEU A 173 -46.44 -16.43 -39.07
C LEU A 173 -45.75 -16.92 -37.78
N ILE A 174 -45.84 -18.21 -37.45
CA ILE A 174 -45.11 -18.79 -36.33
C ILE A 174 -43.60 -18.65 -36.51
N VAL A 175 -43.08 -18.93 -37.73
CA VAL A 175 -41.64 -18.80 -38.02
C VAL A 175 -41.18 -17.35 -37.91
N ILE A 176 -41.96 -16.38 -38.44
CA ILE A 176 -41.64 -14.95 -38.32
C ILE A 176 -41.59 -14.54 -36.85
N VAL A 177 -42.57 -14.95 -36.04
CA VAL A 177 -42.59 -14.64 -34.61
C VAL A 177 -41.36 -15.19 -33.88
N ILE A 178 -41.00 -16.46 -34.15
CA ILE A 178 -39.80 -17.07 -33.57
C ILE A 178 -38.52 -16.31 -33.98
N LEU A 179 -38.39 -15.96 -35.26
CA LEU A 179 -37.24 -15.21 -35.78
C LEU A 179 -37.18 -13.80 -35.19
N SER A 180 -38.30 -13.11 -35.01
CA SER A 180 -38.36 -11.80 -34.37
C SER A 180 -37.88 -11.85 -32.91
N PHE A 181 -38.28 -12.87 -32.15
CA PHE A 181 -37.77 -13.07 -30.78
C PHE A 181 -36.27 -13.34 -30.77
N LEU A 182 -35.77 -14.14 -31.70
CA LEU A 182 -34.35 -14.48 -31.80
C LEU A 182 -33.50 -13.26 -32.18
N ILE A 183 -33.94 -12.45 -33.15
CA ILE A 183 -33.28 -11.18 -33.52
C ILE A 183 -33.25 -10.21 -32.34
N THR A 184 -34.36 -10.07 -31.62
CA THR A 184 -34.44 -9.18 -30.45
C THR A 184 -33.48 -9.61 -29.34
N ALA A 185 -33.39 -10.92 -29.08
CA ALA A 185 -32.46 -11.49 -28.10
C ALA A 185 -30.99 -11.24 -28.49
N ILE A 186 -30.63 -11.49 -29.75
CA ILE A 186 -29.28 -11.25 -30.27
C ILE A 186 -28.93 -9.76 -30.18
N TYR A 187 -29.84 -8.88 -30.60
CA TYR A 187 -29.61 -7.44 -30.56
C TYR A 187 -29.38 -6.92 -29.13
N SER A 188 -30.17 -7.41 -28.17
CA SER A 188 -30.00 -7.07 -26.76
C SER A 188 -28.66 -7.56 -26.19
N LEU A 189 -28.23 -8.77 -26.58
CA LEU A 189 -26.91 -9.31 -26.21
C LEU A 189 -25.77 -8.46 -26.77
N VAL A 190 -25.85 -8.05 -28.04
CA VAL A 190 -24.83 -7.20 -28.70
C VAL A 190 -24.75 -5.83 -28.02
N LEU A 191 -25.88 -5.18 -27.73
CA LEU A 191 -25.88 -3.89 -27.04
C LEU A 191 -25.30 -3.97 -25.63
N THR A 192 -25.61 -5.04 -24.89
CA THR A 192 -25.04 -5.26 -23.56
C THR A 192 -23.53 -5.48 -23.63
N ASN A 193 -23.06 -6.31 -24.57
CA ASN A 193 -21.63 -6.55 -24.77
C ASN A 193 -20.88 -5.28 -25.19
N TYR A 194 -21.47 -4.44 -26.04
CA TYR A 194 -20.89 -3.16 -26.42
C TYR A 194 -20.76 -2.19 -25.25
N LYS A 195 -21.81 -2.06 -24.42
CA LYS A 195 -21.78 -1.23 -23.21
C LYS A 195 -20.76 -1.73 -22.19
N ASN A 196 -20.69 -3.05 -22.00
CA ASN A 196 -19.72 -3.68 -21.11
C ASN A 196 -18.29 -3.45 -21.62
N ALA A 197 -18.02 -3.66 -22.91
CA ALA A 197 -16.71 -3.40 -23.50
C ALA A 197 -16.26 -1.94 -23.31
N THR A 198 -17.18 -0.99 -23.54
CA THR A 198 -16.92 0.44 -23.32
C THR A 198 -16.66 0.74 -21.84
N TYR A 199 -17.43 0.14 -20.93
CA TYR A 199 -17.23 0.30 -19.49
C TYR A 199 -15.87 -0.27 -19.03
N TRP A 200 -15.47 -1.44 -19.51
CA TRP A 200 -14.18 -2.06 -19.20
C TRP A 200 -13.00 -1.27 -19.76
N ASP A 201 -13.12 -0.73 -20.98
CA ASP A 201 -12.12 0.18 -21.55
C ASP A 201 -11.96 1.46 -20.70
N ASN A 202 -13.08 2.10 -20.33
CA ASN A 202 -13.06 3.27 -19.47
C ASN A 202 -12.54 2.96 -18.05
N LYS A 203 -12.87 1.80 -17.49
CA LYS A 203 -12.38 1.35 -16.17
C LYS A 203 -10.86 1.11 -16.18
N THR A 204 -10.34 0.58 -17.28
CA THR A 204 -8.89 0.40 -17.48
C THR A 204 -8.18 1.75 -17.57
N LYS A 205 -8.72 2.70 -18.33
CA LYS A 205 -8.18 4.06 -18.39
C LYS A 205 -8.24 4.79 -17.04
N ALA A 206 -9.32 4.60 -16.28
CA ALA A 206 -9.44 5.13 -14.92
C ALA A 206 -8.38 4.52 -13.97
N LEU A 207 -8.00 3.25 -14.16
CA LEU A 207 -6.90 2.64 -13.39
C LEU A 207 -5.55 3.30 -13.70
N TYR A 208 -5.21 3.50 -14.97
CA TYR A 208 -3.97 4.18 -15.35
C TYR A 208 -3.88 5.62 -14.83
N LEU A 209 -5.01 6.32 -14.75
CA LEU A 209 -5.07 7.65 -14.11
C LEU A 209 -4.83 7.55 -12.60
N ALA A 210 -5.37 6.53 -11.92
CA ALA A 210 -5.09 6.29 -10.50
C ALA A 210 -3.60 5.98 -10.26
N GLU A 211 -2.98 5.14 -11.09
CA GLU A 211 -1.53 4.88 -11.03
C GLU A 211 -0.71 6.15 -11.27
N SER A 212 -1.12 6.99 -12.22
CA SER A 212 -0.49 8.29 -12.46
C SER A 212 -0.55 9.19 -11.23
N GLY A 213 -1.67 9.21 -10.51
CA GLY A 213 -1.79 9.98 -9.27
C GLY A 213 -0.93 9.44 -8.13
N ILE A 214 -0.71 8.12 -8.05
CA ILE A 214 0.26 7.57 -7.10
C ILE A 214 1.68 8.06 -7.45
N ASN A 215 2.07 8.01 -8.72
CA ASN A 215 3.39 8.46 -9.17
C ASN A 215 3.61 9.96 -8.93
N ASP A 216 2.60 10.78 -9.18
CA ASP A 216 2.63 12.22 -8.90
C ASP A 216 2.82 12.51 -7.40
N ALA A 217 2.07 11.81 -6.54
CA ALA A 217 2.25 11.95 -5.09
C ALA A 217 3.63 11.48 -4.62
N LEU A 218 4.18 10.41 -5.20
CA LEU A 218 5.55 9.96 -4.90
C LEU A 218 6.59 11.00 -5.33
N TYR A 219 6.43 11.62 -6.49
CA TYR A 219 7.31 12.71 -6.94
C TYR A 219 7.31 13.89 -5.96
N HIS A 220 6.14 14.30 -5.48
CA HIS A 220 6.03 15.37 -4.48
C HIS A 220 6.66 14.98 -3.12
N LEU A 221 6.49 13.73 -2.68
CA LEU A 221 7.06 13.25 -1.42
C LEU A 221 8.58 13.07 -1.47
N ILE A 222 9.11 12.57 -2.58
CA ILE A 222 10.51 12.14 -2.70
C ILE A 222 11.37 13.27 -3.26
N GLU A 223 11.02 13.80 -4.44
CA GLU A 223 11.85 14.79 -5.14
C GLU A 223 11.68 16.19 -4.57
N LYS A 224 10.45 16.56 -4.18
CA LYS A 224 10.18 17.90 -3.61
C LYS A 224 10.25 17.96 -2.09
N GLY A 225 10.24 16.81 -1.41
CA GLY A 225 10.19 16.75 0.06
C GLY A 225 8.95 17.40 0.66
N GLU A 226 7.85 17.50 -0.09
CA GLU A 226 6.60 18.10 0.40
C GLU A 226 5.98 17.24 1.50
N GLN A 227 5.38 17.89 2.49
CA GLN A 227 4.70 17.18 3.57
C GLN A 227 3.37 16.59 3.05
N PRO A 228 2.93 15.40 3.53
CA PRO A 228 1.69 14.77 3.07
C PRO A 228 0.46 15.67 3.14
N ALA A 229 0.40 16.60 4.10
CA ALA A 229 -0.69 17.56 4.25
C ALA A 229 -0.77 18.62 3.14
N GLN A 230 0.32 18.84 2.41
CA GLN A 230 0.40 19.80 1.30
C GLN A 230 -0.01 19.18 -0.04
N ILE A 231 0.00 17.85 -0.13
CA ILE A 231 -0.40 17.08 -1.31
C ILE A 231 -1.93 16.87 -1.21
N SER A 232 -2.69 17.95 -1.44
CA SER A 232 -4.15 17.97 -1.28
C SER A 232 -4.91 17.83 -2.60
N SER A 233 -6.16 17.36 -2.46
CA SER A 233 -6.92 16.50 -3.37
C SER A 233 -7.82 17.21 -4.39
N ASP A 234 -7.38 18.33 -4.96
CA ASP A 234 -8.09 18.84 -6.14
C ASP A 234 -7.79 17.92 -7.32
N PRO A 235 -8.82 17.44 -8.07
CA PRO A 235 -8.59 16.53 -9.16
C PRO A 235 -7.67 17.15 -10.20
N ALA A 236 -6.49 16.57 -10.39
CA ALA A 236 -5.63 16.95 -11.49
C ALA A 236 -6.32 16.52 -12.79
N VAL A 237 -6.58 17.48 -13.67
CA VAL A 237 -7.34 17.28 -14.91
C VAL A 237 -6.37 16.97 -16.04
N MET A 238 -6.53 15.81 -16.67
CA MET A 238 -5.76 15.36 -17.84
C MET A 238 -6.64 15.41 -19.11
N GLY A 239 -6.95 16.61 -19.59
CA GLY A 239 -7.88 16.80 -20.71
C GLY A 239 -9.35 16.87 -20.27
N SER A 240 -10.31 16.80 -21.22
CA SER A 240 -11.71 17.14 -20.92
C SER A 240 -12.45 16.14 -20.03
N ASP A 241 -12.06 14.86 -20.09
CA ASP A 241 -12.84 13.74 -19.53
C ASP A 241 -12.04 12.89 -18.52
N ALA A 242 -10.82 13.29 -18.18
CA ALA A 242 -9.91 12.50 -17.37
C ALA A 242 -9.40 13.32 -16.19
N SER A 243 -9.42 12.73 -15.00
CA SER A 243 -8.80 13.31 -13.82
C SER A 243 -8.35 12.24 -12.83
N TYR A 244 -7.49 12.60 -11.89
CA TYR A 244 -7.21 11.79 -10.71
C TYR A 244 -7.21 12.66 -9.46
N SER A 245 -7.55 12.08 -8.32
CA SER A 245 -7.40 12.71 -7.01
C SER A 245 -6.59 11.80 -6.10
N VAL A 246 -5.70 12.36 -5.29
CA VAL A 246 -4.88 11.59 -4.34
C VAL A 246 -5.29 11.92 -2.91
N GLN A 247 -5.30 10.91 -2.06
CA GLN A 247 -5.50 11.01 -0.63
C GLN A 247 -4.36 10.29 0.09
N LEU A 248 -3.67 11.00 0.99
CA LEU A 248 -2.60 10.46 1.79
C LEU A 248 -3.09 10.31 3.24
N ILE A 249 -3.02 9.08 3.78
CA ILE A 249 -3.50 8.75 5.13
C ILE A 249 -2.33 8.16 5.92
N HIS A 250 -2.03 8.73 7.08
CA HIS A 250 -1.08 8.13 8.02
C HIS A 250 -1.61 6.80 8.55
N ALA A 251 -0.86 5.72 8.32
CA ALA A 251 -1.26 4.34 8.65
C ALA A 251 -0.45 3.75 9.83
N GLY A 252 0.11 4.62 10.68
CA GLY A 252 0.96 4.27 11.83
C GLY A 252 2.32 4.97 11.80
N SER A 253 3.19 4.67 12.78
CA SER A 253 4.54 5.23 12.85
C SER A 253 5.35 4.84 11.62
N GLY A 254 5.72 5.85 10.83
CA GLY A 254 6.48 5.68 9.60
C GLY A 254 5.74 4.91 8.50
N LYS A 255 4.40 4.94 8.45
CA LYS A 255 3.62 4.34 7.37
C LYS A 255 2.67 5.37 6.76
N LEU A 256 2.65 5.45 5.44
CA LEU A 256 1.79 6.34 4.68
C LEU A 256 1.03 5.54 3.62
N LYS A 257 -0.30 5.55 3.69
CA LYS A 257 -1.16 4.97 2.64
C LYS A 257 -1.49 6.06 1.63
N ILE A 258 -1.03 5.89 0.39
CA ILE A 258 -1.38 6.74 -0.74
C ILE A 258 -2.52 6.06 -1.48
N THR A 259 -3.68 6.71 -1.56
CA THR A 259 -4.85 6.23 -2.30
C THR A 259 -5.13 7.21 -3.42
N SER A 260 -5.05 6.76 -4.67
CA SER A 260 -5.42 7.57 -5.82
C SER A 260 -6.68 7.04 -6.49
N THR A 261 -7.59 7.94 -6.85
CA THR A 261 -8.80 7.60 -7.60
C THR A 261 -8.76 8.30 -8.95
N GLY A 262 -8.62 7.52 -10.02
CA GLY A 262 -8.73 8.00 -11.38
C GLY A 262 -10.19 8.00 -11.84
N THR A 263 -10.58 9.02 -12.59
CA THR A 263 -11.90 9.18 -13.19
C THR A 263 -11.74 9.39 -14.69
N TYR A 264 -12.34 8.53 -15.52
CA TYR A 264 -12.39 8.68 -16.97
C TYR A 264 -13.83 8.55 -17.47
N ARG A 265 -14.38 9.62 -18.07
CA ARG A 265 -15.77 9.69 -18.56
C ARG A 265 -16.80 9.22 -17.52
N GLY A 266 -16.60 9.62 -16.26
CA GLY A 266 -17.46 9.28 -15.13
C GLY A 266 -17.26 7.87 -14.54
N VAL A 267 -16.46 7.01 -15.17
CA VAL A 267 -16.05 5.73 -14.59
C VAL A 267 -14.87 5.98 -13.66
N LYS A 268 -14.95 5.44 -12.44
CA LYS A 268 -13.90 5.59 -11.42
C LYS A 268 -13.20 4.26 -11.16
N ASN A 269 -11.92 4.35 -10.84
CA ASN A 269 -11.13 3.23 -10.32
C ASN A 269 -10.11 3.75 -9.31
N THR A 270 -9.76 2.93 -8.33
CA THR A 270 -8.92 3.34 -7.19
C THR A 270 -7.73 2.40 -7.07
N ALA A 271 -6.55 2.97 -6.87
CA ALA A 271 -5.32 2.26 -6.57
C ALA A 271 -4.79 2.73 -5.20
N SER A 272 -4.23 1.81 -4.42
CA SER A 272 -3.61 2.12 -3.13
C SER A 272 -2.18 1.61 -3.08
N LEU A 273 -1.28 2.42 -2.53
CA LEU A 273 0.11 2.08 -2.26
C LEU A 273 0.43 2.36 -0.78
N MET A 274 1.04 1.38 -0.12
CA MET A 274 1.62 1.58 1.21
C MET A 274 3.09 1.96 1.07
N VAL A 275 3.47 3.13 1.57
CA VAL A 275 4.85 3.62 1.63
C VAL A 275 5.32 3.59 3.08
N TYR A 276 6.57 3.21 3.27
CA TYR A 276 7.21 3.17 4.59
C TYR A 276 8.23 4.31 4.68
N TYR A 277 8.12 5.11 5.73
CA TYR A 277 9.17 6.02 6.12
C TYR A 277 10.27 5.19 6.77
N VAL A 278 11.32 4.89 6.00
CA VAL A 278 12.58 4.44 6.58
C VAL A 278 13.30 5.71 7.00
N GLY A 279 12.97 6.22 8.19
CA GLY A 279 13.77 7.29 8.79
C GLY A 279 15.21 6.79 8.84
N GLY A 280 16.10 7.40 8.05
CA GLY A 280 17.52 7.11 8.10
C GLY A 280 17.98 7.31 9.54
N THR A 281 18.21 6.22 10.25
CA THR A 281 18.91 6.26 11.53
C THR A 281 20.31 6.74 11.19
N LEU A 282 20.86 7.72 11.93
CA LEU A 282 22.21 8.18 11.62
C LEU A 282 23.23 7.05 11.68
N PHE A 283 23.01 6.12 12.61
CA PHE A 283 23.86 4.97 12.83
C PHE A 283 23.08 3.69 12.49
N PRO A 284 22.91 3.34 11.20
CA PRO A 284 22.24 2.10 10.83
C PRO A 284 23.09 0.85 11.16
N GLN A 285 24.41 1.03 11.31
CA GLN A 285 25.40 -0.01 11.57
C GLN A 285 26.62 0.57 12.32
N ALA A 286 27.57 -0.30 12.68
CA ALA A 286 28.79 0.05 13.43
C ALA A 286 29.62 1.15 12.76
N ILE A 287 29.91 0.96 11.48
CA ILE A 287 30.74 1.81 10.66
C ILE A 287 29.96 2.08 9.38
N VAL A 288 29.70 3.34 9.09
CA VAL A 288 29.25 3.77 7.78
C VAL A 288 30.43 4.47 7.12
N ASP A 289 31.08 3.74 6.20
CA ASP A 289 32.09 4.29 5.30
C ASP A 289 31.39 4.69 3.99
N LEU A 290 31.30 6.00 3.75
CA LEU A 290 30.60 6.52 2.58
C LEU A 290 31.38 6.35 1.29
N SER A 291 32.70 6.18 1.36
CA SER A 291 33.57 5.95 0.21
C SER A 291 33.54 4.50 -0.31
N ALA A 292 33.15 3.55 0.54
CA ALA A 292 33.12 2.12 0.23
C ALA A 292 31.78 1.63 -0.36
N LEU A 293 30.81 2.53 -0.54
CA LEU A 293 29.54 2.16 -1.16
C LEU A 293 29.78 1.90 -2.66
N PRO A 294 29.43 0.70 -3.17
CA PRO A 294 29.72 0.36 -4.56
C PRO A 294 29.04 1.36 -5.49
N GLU A 295 29.80 1.92 -6.42
CA GLU A 295 29.29 2.58 -7.64
C GLU A 295 28.59 1.54 -8.55
N GLU A 296 27.73 0.68 -8.02
CA GLU A 296 26.84 -0.09 -8.88
C GLU A 296 25.93 0.90 -9.59
N GLU A 297 26.08 0.91 -10.92
CA GLU A 297 25.40 1.74 -11.90
C GLU A 297 23.91 1.95 -11.54
N GLY A 298 23.60 3.08 -10.90
CA GLY A 298 22.29 3.72 -11.02
C GLY A 298 21.31 3.67 -9.85
N TYR A 299 21.68 3.42 -8.58
CA TYR A 299 20.65 3.46 -7.50
C TYR A 299 21.00 4.10 -6.14
N TYR A 300 22.17 4.73 -5.97
CA TYR A 300 22.49 5.49 -4.74
C TYR A 300 23.12 6.86 -4.99
N GLU A 301 22.92 7.47 -6.17
CA GLU A 301 23.14 8.92 -6.32
C GLU A 301 22.13 9.65 -5.43
N GLY A 302 22.57 10.15 -4.27
CA GLY A 302 21.82 11.15 -3.53
C GLY A 302 21.38 10.81 -2.11
N TYR A 303 22.03 9.87 -1.40
CA TYR A 303 21.92 9.88 0.07
C TYR A 303 22.68 11.09 0.62
N GLN A 304 22.09 12.28 0.48
CA GLN A 304 22.60 13.49 1.10
C GLN A 304 22.22 13.45 2.57
N TYR A 305 23.23 13.28 3.42
CA TYR A 305 23.06 13.48 4.85
C TYR A 305 22.60 14.93 5.10
N PRO A 306 21.73 15.15 6.10
CA PRO A 306 21.30 16.49 6.43
C PRO A 306 22.52 17.36 6.74
N ALA A 307 22.59 18.54 6.13
CA ALA A 307 23.68 19.46 6.40
C ALA A 307 23.62 19.88 7.87
N ILE A 308 24.64 19.52 8.65
CA ILE A 308 24.77 19.97 10.03
C ILE A 308 25.54 21.28 9.98
N THR A 309 24.84 22.39 10.23
CA THR A 309 25.46 23.70 10.36
C THR A 309 24.89 24.38 11.60
N PHE A 310 25.70 25.18 12.27
CA PHE A 310 25.23 26.03 13.35
C PHE A 310 26.00 27.33 13.38
N ASN A 311 25.38 28.36 13.95
CA ASN A 311 26.04 29.61 14.29
C ASN A 311 25.98 29.78 15.80
N LEU A 312 27.10 30.18 16.39
CA LEU A 312 27.12 30.54 17.80
C LEU A 312 26.27 31.80 18.00
N PRO A 313 25.34 31.81 18.96
CA PRO A 313 24.60 33.01 19.28
C PRO A 313 25.57 34.09 19.80
N PRO A 314 25.33 35.38 19.50
CA PRO A 314 26.07 36.45 20.14
C PRO A 314 25.79 36.42 21.65
N VAL A 315 26.78 36.83 22.45
CA VAL A 315 26.59 37.00 23.89
C VAL A 315 25.43 37.98 24.15
N PRO A 316 24.44 37.63 25.01
CA PRO A 316 23.34 38.51 25.35
C PRO A 316 23.79 39.92 25.77
N PRO A 317 23.18 40.99 25.22
CA PRO A 317 23.50 42.35 25.62
C PRO A 317 23.29 42.55 27.13
N GLY A 318 24.30 43.10 27.81
CA GLY A 318 24.25 43.36 29.26
C GLY A 318 24.87 42.27 30.13
N LEU A 319 25.26 41.12 29.55
CA LEU A 319 26.19 40.23 30.24
C LEU A 319 27.58 40.88 30.27
N HIS A 320 28.28 40.66 31.37
CA HIS A 320 29.67 41.06 31.56
C HIS A 320 30.53 39.81 31.77
N PRO A 321 31.81 39.83 31.36
CA PRO A 321 32.67 38.68 31.59
C PRO A 321 32.86 38.43 33.08
N GLU A 322 32.59 37.21 33.50
CA GLU A 322 32.82 36.71 34.84
C GLU A 322 34.22 36.11 34.95
N THR A 323 34.79 36.20 36.15
CA THR A 323 35.99 35.42 36.49
C THR A 323 35.54 34.13 37.17
N LEU A 324 35.93 32.99 36.62
CA LEU A 324 35.60 31.69 37.21
C LEU A 324 36.21 31.58 38.61
N ASN A 325 35.37 31.44 39.64
CA ASN A 325 35.78 31.11 40.99
C ASN A 325 35.42 29.63 41.28
N PRO A 326 36.40 28.71 41.22
CA PRO A 326 36.13 27.27 41.36
C PRO A 326 35.40 26.90 42.65
N SER A 327 35.66 27.64 43.74
CA SER A 327 35.09 27.39 45.07
C SER A 327 33.60 27.73 45.21
N GLN A 328 33.08 28.63 44.35
CA GLN A 328 31.69 29.07 44.42
C GLN A 328 30.78 28.31 43.46
N GLY A 329 31.33 27.72 42.40
CA GLY A 329 30.53 27.15 41.31
C GLY A 329 29.90 28.24 40.44
N VAL A 330 29.14 27.80 39.44
CA VAL A 330 28.31 28.66 38.59
C VAL A 330 26.87 28.25 38.81
N GLY A 331 26.03 29.22 39.17
CA GLY A 331 24.62 29.00 39.43
C GLY A 331 23.79 28.87 38.15
N PRO A 332 22.45 28.79 38.29
CA PRO A 332 21.55 28.91 37.16
C PRO A 332 21.56 30.32 36.57
N GLY A 333 21.33 30.42 35.25
CA GLY A 333 21.28 31.69 34.52
C GLY A 333 22.21 31.73 33.31
N ASP A 334 22.32 32.91 32.72
CA ASP A 334 23.26 33.18 31.62
C ASP A 334 24.57 33.70 32.20
N HIS A 335 25.68 33.06 31.81
CA HIS A 335 27.02 33.41 32.28
C HIS A 335 27.96 33.60 31.09
N TRP A 336 28.83 34.60 31.16
CA TRP A 336 29.83 34.86 30.12
C TRP A 336 31.24 34.79 30.71
N PHE A 337 32.12 34.04 30.05
CA PHE A 337 33.54 34.00 30.35
C PHE A 337 34.35 34.36 29.09
N THR A 338 35.46 35.10 29.26
CA THR A 338 36.41 35.28 28.16
C THR A 338 37.14 33.99 27.84
N SER A 339 37.52 33.24 28.88
CA SER A 339 38.00 31.86 28.80
C SER A 339 37.47 31.10 30.02
N PHE A 340 37.25 29.80 29.87
CA PHE A 340 36.83 28.93 30.98
C PHE A 340 37.95 27.96 31.29
N GLU A 341 38.76 28.24 32.31
CA GLU A 341 39.97 27.48 32.60
C GLU A 341 39.96 26.90 34.02
N LEU A 342 40.06 25.57 34.12
CA LEU A 342 40.34 24.87 35.35
C LEU A 342 41.64 24.07 35.18
N ARG A 343 42.61 24.33 36.06
CA ARG A 343 43.92 23.67 36.06
C ARG A 343 44.33 23.27 37.47
N ASN A 344 45.29 22.36 37.59
CA ASN A 344 46.01 22.05 38.83
C ASN A 344 45.07 21.59 39.96
N ASN A 345 44.32 20.51 39.72
CA ASN A 345 43.38 19.90 40.68
C ASN A 345 42.21 20.81 41.10
N LYS A 346 41.99 21.95 40.44
CA LYS A 346 40.82 22.78 40.69
C LYS A 346 39.57 22.07 40.21
N SER A 347 38.52 22.13 41.03
CA SER A 347 37.21 21.60 40.68
C SER A 347 36.13 22.66 40.79
N THR A 348 35.12 22.61 39.94
CA THR A 348 33.92 23.45 40.08
C THR A 348 32.64 22.71 39.68
N THR A 349 31.49 23.30 40.01
CA THR A 349 30.18 22.77 39.62
C THR A 349 29.37 23.86 38.92
N ILE A 350 28.79 23.53 37.77
CA ILE A 350 27.79 24.36 37.09
C ILE A 350 26.41 23.76 37.38
N THR A 351 25.46 24.57 37.84
CA THR A 351 24.10 24.12 38.16
C THR A 351 23.10 24.72 37.18
N GLY A 352 22.40 23.88 36.43
CA GLY A 352 21.37 24.29 35.48
C GLY A 352 20.01 24.63 36.14
N PRO A 353 19.08 25.25 35.39
CA PRO A 353 19.20 25.61 33.98
C PRO A 353 20.20 26.76 33.75
N ALA A 354 21.16 26.60 32.84
CA ALA A 354 22.16 27.63 32.56
C ALA A 354 22.59 27.67 31.09
N ASN A 355 22.95 28.86 30.61
CA ASN A 355 23.64 29.06 29.34
C ASN A 355 25.03 29.64 29.60
N ILE A 356 26.07 28.97 29.14
CA ILE A 356 27.46 29.34 29.38
C ILE A 356 28.06 29.80 28.06
N TYR A 357 28.37 31.09 27.96
CA TYR A 357 29.03 31.69 26.81
C TYR A 357 30.53 31.80 27.10
N VAL A 358 31.37 31.21 26.26
CA VAL A 358 32.84 31.30 26.36
C VAL A 358 33.38 31.84 25.06
N THR A 359 33.86 33.09 25.05
CA THR A 359 34.30 33.75 23.81
C THR A 359 35.71 33.35 23.35
N GLY A 360 36.46 32.63 24.19
CA GLY A 360 37.74 32.02 23.89
C GLY A 360 37.69 30.51 24.16
N ASP A 361 38.73 29.98 24.76
CA ASP A 361 38.87 28.53 24.97
C ASP A 361 38.20 28.05 26.26
N PHE A 362 37.77 26.79 26.22
CA PHE A 362 37.29 26.02 27.36
C PHE A 362 38.31 24.93 27.67
N GLN A 363 39.00 25.03 28.81
CA GLN A 363 40.09 24.14 29.15
C GLN A 363 39.96 23.52 30.54
N LEU A 364 40.06 22.18 30.59
CA LEU A 364 40.26 21.39 31.81
C LEU A 364 41.61 20.67 31.72
N ASP A 365 42.50 20.90 32.68
CA ASP A 365 43.85 20.35 32.63
C ASP A 365 44.39 19.98 34.02
N ASN A 366 45.39 19.10 34.08
CA ASN A 366 46.14 18.73 35.28
C ASN A 366 45.23 18.33 36.45
N ASN A 367 44.47 17.25 36.26
CA ASN A 367 43.49 16.69 37.20
C ASN A 367 42.34 17.66 37.57
N ALA A 368 42.10 18.71 36.77
CA ALA A 368 40.94 19.56 36.98
C ALA A 368 39.63 18.79 36.78
N SER A 369 38.57 19.21 37.47
CA SER A 369 37.28 18.54 37.40
C SER A 369 36.13 19.53 37.25
N LEU A 370 35.28 19.33 36.24
CA LEU A 370 34.03 20.04 36.10
C LEU A 370 32.86 19.08 36.27
N LYS A 371 31.93 19.46 37.15
CA LYS A 371 30.64 18.79 37.31
C LYS A 371 29.52 19.68 36.79
N VAL A 372 28.64 19.15 35.94
CA VAL A 372 27.48 19.87 35.41
C VAL A 372 26.22 19.19 35.94
N ASN A 373 25.42 19.91 36.73
CA ASN A 373 24.23 19.39 37.38
C ASN A 373 22.97 20.11 36.88
N GLY A 374 22.12 19.42 36.12
CA GLY A 374 20.93 20.02 35.48
C GLY A 374 21.16 20.35 34.01
N GLN A 375 20.16 20.98 33.38
CA GLN A 375 20.20 21.28 31.95
C GLN A 375 21.14 22.46 31.66
N VAL A 376 22.19 22.26 30.85
CA VAL A 376 23.15 23.34 30.55
C VAL A 376 23.50 23.37 29.07
N THR A 377 23.51 24.56 28.48
CA THR A 377 23.99 24.78 27.11
C THR A 377 25.30 25.57 27.13
N PHE A 378 26.32 25.09 26.44
CA PHE A 378 27.60 25.76 26.26
C PHE A 378 27.72 26.32 24.85
N TYR A 379 28.16 27.57 24.73
CA TYR A 379 28.50 28.24 23.48
C TYR A 379 29.97 28.67 23.56
N ILE A 380 30.87 27.88 23.00
CA ILE A 380 32.32 28.08 23.06
C ILE A 380 32.78 28.56 21.68
N SER A 381 33.39 29.74 21.60
CA SER A 381 33.90 30.26 20.33
C SER A 381 35.26 29.69 19.93
N GLY A 382 36.11 29.35 20.91
CA GLY A 382 37.41 28.73 20.70
C GLY A 382 37.37 27.20 20.81
N ASP A 383 38.44 26.65 21.38
CA ASP A 383 38.64 25.21 21.51
C ASP A 383 38.01 24.65 22.79
N LEU A 384 37.61 23.37 22.74
CA LEU A 384 37.35 22.56 23.93
C LEU A 384 38.54 21.63 24.18
N VAL A 385 39.30 21.88 25.25
CA VAL A 385 40.50 21.10 25.58
C VAL A 385 40.35 20.42 26.94
N MET A 386 40.49 19.10 26.96
CA MET A 386 40.58 18.29 28.17
C MET A 386 41.87 17.49 28.16
N ASP A 387 42.77 17.75 29.12
CA ASP A 387 44.08 17.12 29.16
C ASP A 387 44.48 16.65 30.58
N ASN A 388 45.54 15.83 30.67
CA ASN A 388 46.24 15.40 31.87
C ASN A 388 45.31 14.95 33.02
N ASN A 389 44.57 13.87 32.79
CA ASN A 389 43.62 13.27 33.74
C ASN A 389 42.51 14.23 34.22
N SER A 390 42.20 15.27 33.46
CA SER A 390 41.03 16.10 33.73
C SER A 390 39.72 15.30 33.62
N SER A 391 38.66 15.79 34.27
CA SER A 391 37.36 15.11 34.29
C SER A 391 36.19 16.06 34.03
N LEU A 392 35.26 15.62 33.18
CA LEU A 392 34.00 16.30 32.89
C LEU A 392 32.83 15.35 33.22
N ASN A 393 32.03 15.71 34.22
CA ASN A 393 30.91 14.89 34.69
C ASN A 393 29.57 15.58 34.45
N LEU A 394 28.82 15.09 33.46
CA LEU A 394 27.56 15.63 32.96
C LEU A 394 26.37 14.90 33.60
N LEU A 395 25.89 15.40 34.74
CA LEU A 395 24.79 14.79 35.47
C LEU A 395 23.40 15.15 34.91
N GLY A 396 23.28 16.28 34.21
CA GLY A 396 22.06 16.68 33.52
C GLY A 396 22.23 16.66 32.00
N ALA A 397 21.12 16.92 31.28
CA ALA A 397 21.16 17.00 29.83
C ALA A 397 22.00 18.21 29.39
N THR A 398 22.95 18.02 28.47
CA THR A 398 23.82 19.12 28.02
C THR A 398 23.94 19.22 26.52
N THR A 399 24.08 20.44 26.05
CA THR A 399 24.34 20.73 24.63
C THR A 399 25.56 21.63 24.54
N TRP A 400 26.52 21.27 23.70
CA TRP A 400 27.77 22.01 23.51
C TRP A 400 27.87 22.44 22.06
N TYR A 401 28.05 23.74 21.82
CA TYR A 401 28.37 24.31 20.52
C TYR A 401 29.80 24.82 20.57
N ILE A 402 30.69 24.21 19.79
CA ILE A 402 32.14 24.46 19.82
C ILE A 402 32.55 25.06 18.48
N GLY A 403 33.04 26.29 18.52
CA GLY A 403 33.36 27.10 17.35
C GLY A 403 34.60 26.65 16.60
N ASN A 404 35.48 25.89 17.26
CA ASN A 404 36.69 25.32 16.67
C ASN A 404 36.86 23.85 17.07
N ASP A 405 38.04 23.43 17.53
CA ASP A 405 38.40 22.02 17.70
C ASP A 405 38.02 21.50 19.10
N ALA A 406 37.85 20.18 19.23
CA ALA A 406 37.75 19.53 20.53
C ALA A 406 38.84 18.46 20.70
N SER A 407 39.64 18.60 21.77
CA SER A 407 40.76 17.73 22.06
C SER A 407 40.65 17.10 23.45
N PHE A 408 40.69 15.77 23.51
CA PHE A 408 40.64 14.97 24.73
C PHE A 408 41.88 14.09 24.83
N GLN A 409 42.82 14.43 25.71
CA GLN A 409 44.15 13.82 25.75
C GLN A 409 44.55 13.34 27.15
N ASN A 410 45.59 12.51 27.18
CA ASN A 410 46.34 12.08 28.37
C ASN A 410 45.47 11.70 29.58
N GLY A 411 44.57 10.73 29.39
CA GLY A 411 43.71 10.22 30.46
C GLY A 411 42.49 11.08 30.79
N ALA A 412 42.20 12.12 30.01
CA ALA A 412 40.96 12.89 30.13
C ALA A 412 39.72 11.98 30.16
N THR A 413 38.79 12.28 31.05
CA THR A 413 37.58 11.46 31.25
C THR A 413 36.31 12.30 31.13
N LEU A 414 35.39 11.90 30.26
CA LEU A 414 34.06 12.49 30.13
C LEU A 414 33.00 11.43 30.47
N THR A 415 32.13 11.70 31.43
CA THR A 415 31.02 10.82 31.80
C THR A 415 29.70 11.56 31.82
N GLN A 416 28.62 10.89 31.42
CA GLN A 416 27.27 11.44 31.41
C GLN A 416 26.28 10.48 32.07
N THR A 417 25.25 11.02 32.74
CA THR A 417 24.08 10.25 33.23
C THR A 417 22.79 10.58 32.49
N GLN A 418 22.82 11.60 31.64
CA GLN A 418 21.72 12.08 30.80
C GLN A 418 22.27 12.37 29.39
N PRO A 419 21.42 12.57 28.38
CA PRO A 419 21.89 12.87 27.03
C PRO A 419 22.79 14.10 26.96
N ALA A 420 23.93 13.95 26.30
CA ALA A 420 24.90 15.01 26.03
C ALA A 420 25.20 15.06 24.52
N THR A 421 25.08 16.24 23.93
CA THR A 421 25.29 16.45 22.49
C THR A 421 26.34 17.52 22.26
N PHE A 422 27.34 17.21 21.44
CA PHE A 422 28.42 18.11 21.04
C PHE A 422 28.28 18.42 19.55
N TYR A 423 28.21 19.71 19.21
CA TYR A 423 28.26 20.23 17.85
C TYR A 423 29.60 20.94 17.65
N LEU A 424 30.40 20.49 16.67
CA LEU A 424 31.77 20.93 16.44
C LEU A 424 31.92 21.54 15.04
N LYS A 425 32.60 22.68 14.95
CA LYS A 425 33.00 23.32 13.69
C LYS A 425 34.43 23.00 13.25
N GLY A 426 35.18 22.30 14.09
CA GLY A 426 36.54 21.87 13.84
C GLY A 426 36.72 20.38 14.09
N ASP A 427 37.97 19.99 14.28
CA ASP A 427 38.39 18.60 14.37
C ASP A 427 38.07 17.99 15.75
N LEU A 428 38.00 16.66 15.80
CA LEU A 428 37.80 15.90 17.04
C LEU A 428 39.01 14.98 17.29
N ASP A 429 39.84 15.36 18.25
CA ASP A 429 40.99 14.57 18.68
C ASP A 429 40.71 13.87 20.01
N ALA A 430 40.82 12.54 20.06
CA ALA A 430 40.74 11.80 21.31
C ALA A 430 41.87 10.77 21.41
N GLY A 431 42.80 10.98 22.35
CA GLY A 431 44.04 10.22 22.40
C GLY A 431 44.52 9.87 23.80
N ASN A 432 45.62 9.12 23.83
CA ASN A 432 46.47 8.86 25.00
C ASN A 432 45.68 8.40 26.24
N ASN A 433 44.96 7.28 26.10
CA ASN A 433 44.16 6.63 27.15
C ASN A 433 42.97 7.45 27.67
N CYS A 434 42.47 8.43 26.92
CA CYS A 434 41.24 9.15 27.29
C CYS A 434 40.02 8.19 27.32
N ARG A 435 38.99 8.56 28.09
CA ARG A 435 37.77 7.78 28.27
C ARG A 435 36.55 8.68 28.13
N LEU A 436 35.84 8.57 27.02
CA LEU A 436 34.68 9.40 26.72
C LEU A 436 33.42 8.55 26.74
N GLY A 437 32.40 8.99 27.46
CA GLY A 437 31.09 8.36 27.42
C GLY A 437 30.85 7.30 28.51
N THR A 438 29.57 7.07 28.79
CA THR A 438 29.04 5.92 29.54
C THR A 438 28.06 5.16 28.65
N MET A 439 27.67 3.95 29.06
CA MET A 439 26.60 3.21 28.36
C MET A 439 25.22 3.68 28.84
N PRO A 440 24.19 3.70 27.98
CA PRO A 440 24.24 3.44 26.53
C PRO A 440 24.93 4.55 25.73
N ALA A 441 25.59 4.20 24.63
CA ALA A 441 26.31 5.14 23.76
C ALA A 441 25.41 6.24 23.17
N ALA A 442 24.10 5.97 23.01
CA ALA A 442 23.11 6.95 22.58
C ALA A 442 22.99 8.19 23.48
N ASN A 443 23.55 8.15 24.68
CA ASN A 443 23.58 9.29 25.59
C ASN A 443 24.73 10.28 25.30
N LEU A 444 25.67 9.96 24.40
CA LEU A 444 26.72 10.89 23.98
C LEU A 444 26.84 10.92 22.47
N LEU A 445 26.64 12.09 21.88
CA LEU A 445 26.68 12.29 20.44
C LEU A 445 27.65 13.41 20.09
N PHE A 446 28.52 13.16 19.12
CA PHE A 446 29.38 14.15 18.47
C PHE A 446 28.89 14.37 17.04
N TYR A 447 28.55 15.62 16.72
CA TYR A 447 28.12 16.09 15.41
C TYR A 447 29.12 17.11 14.89
N LEU A 448 29.88 16.73 13.87
CA LEU A 448 30.76 17.64 13.17
C LEU A 448 29.97 18.34 12.06
N THR A 449 30.25 19.62 11.81
CA THR A 449 29.55 20.37 10.77
C THR A 449 29.86 19.81 9.38
N THR A 450 28.94 19.97 8.44
CA THR A 450 29.11 19.46 7.07
C THR A 450 29.52 20.56 6.07
N ASP A 451 29.90 21.74 6.55
CA ASP A 451 30.29 22.89 5.72
C ASP A 451 31.73 22.78 5.19
N LYS A 452 32.56 21.94 5.82
CA LYS A 452 33.89 21.54 5.37
C LYS A 452 34.17 20.09 5.78
N SER A 453 35.28 19.55 5.31
CA SER A 453 35.84 18.28 5.81
C SER A 453 36.56 18.55 7.12
N HIS A 454 36.36 17.68 8.11
CA HIS A 454 37.06 17.70 9.39
C HIS A 454 37.77 16.36 9.57
N ASP A 455 38.74 16.33 10.47
CA ASP A 455 39.40 15.10 10.87
C ASP A 455 38.91 14.66 12.26
N VAL A 456 38.61 13.36 12.38
CA VAL A 456 38.32 12.71 13.65
C VAL A 456 39.40 11.69 13.94
N ASP A 457 40.31 12.02 14.86
CA ASP A 457 41.46 11.19 15.21
C ASP A 457 41.29 10.56 16.59
N ILE A 458 40.99 9.26 16.62
CA ILE A 458 40.85 8.47 17.85
C ILE A 458 42.03 7.50 17.98
N ASN A 459 42.95 7.74 18.92
CA ASN A 459 44.21 7.00 18.96
C ASN A 459 44.69 6.59 20.37
N ASN A 460 45.78 5.83 20.41
CA ASN A 460 46.58 5.52 21.61
C ASN A 460 45.77 5.04 22.82
N ASN A 461 45.07 3.91 22.66
CA ASN A 461 44.21 3.27 23.66
C ASN A 461 43.04 4.12 24.16
N ALA A 462 42.63 5.17 23.44
CA ALA A 462 41.40 5.91 23.73
C ALA A 462 40.19 4.97 23.73
N THR A 463 39.27 5.15 24.68
CA THR A 463 38.02 4.39 24.76
C THR A 463 36.82 5.33 24.70
N ILE A 464 36.00 5.21 23.66
CA ILE A 464 34.82 6.07 23.44
C ILE A 464 33.54 5.23 23.51
N ARG A 465 32.50 5.78 24.12
CA ARG A 465 31.13 5.23 24.19
C ARG A 465 30.15 6.30 23.72
N ALA A 466 30.07 6.50 22.41
CA ALA A 466 29.34 7.59 21.78
C ALA A 466 28.94 7.26 20.34
N GLY A 467 27.97 7.99 19.80
CA GLY A 467 27.80 8.13 18.35
C GLY A 467 28.67 9.27 17.82
N ILE A 468 29.44 9.04 16.76
CA ILE A 468 30.27 10.05 16.09
C ILE A 468 29.79 10.21 14.66
N PHE A 469 29.36 11.42 14.30
CA PHE A 469 28.84 11.73 12.99
C PHE A 469 29.66 12.84 12.33
N ASP A 470 30.38 12.47 11.26
CA ASP A 470 31.18 13.35 10.42
C ASP A 470 31.00 12.98 8.94
N ALA A 471 29.89 13.39 8.34
CA ALA A 471 29.52 12.95 6.99
C ALA A 471 30.46 13.43 5.86
N THR A 472 31.33 14.40 6.13
CA THR A 472 32.23 15.03 5.15
C THR A 472 33.71 14.83 5.45
N GLY A 473 34.04 14.25 6.60
CA GLY A 473 35.41 14.13 7.09
C GLY A 473 35.97 12.71 7.16
N PHE A 474 37.23 12.63 7.57
CA PHE A 474 37.96 11.38 7.73
C PHE A 474 37.96 10.96 9.20
N VAL A 475 37.52 9.74 9.48
CA VAL A 475 37.60 9.17 10.84
C VAL A 475 38.73 8.16 10.91
N ASN A 476 39.83 8.53 11.56
CA ASN A 476 40.96 7.65 11.81
C ASN A 476 40.89 7.07 13.23
N ILE A 477 40.86 5.74 13.32
CA ILE A 477 40.87 5.02 14.60
C ILE A 477 42.13 4.16 14.61
N ASP A 478 43.04 4.42 15.55
CA ASP A 478 44.39 3.83 15.54
C ASP A 478 44.88 3.40 16.94
N ASN A 479 45.96 2.61 16.98
CA ASN A 479 46.76 2.27 18.17
C ASN A 479 45.91 1.78 19.35
N ASN A 480 45.20 0.65 19.14
CA ASN A 480 44.30 0.00 20.10
C ASN A 480 43.14 0.88 20.60
N ALA A 481 42.82 1.98 19.93
CA ALA A 481 41.62 2.75 20.23
C ALA A 481 40.36 1.91 20.03
N THR A 482 39.36 2.12 20.90
CA THR A 482 38.10 1.37 20.87
C THR A 482 36.92 2.32 20.95
N ILE A 483 35.97 2.18 20.01
CA ILE A 483 34.68 2.87 20.04
C ILE A 483 33.59 1.83 20.31
N ASN A 484 32.80 2.03 21.36
CA ASN A 484 31.58 1.25 21.62
C ASN A 484 30.38 2.15 21.32
N GLY A 485 29.90 2.10 20.08
CA GLY A 485 28.96 3.08 19.56
C GLY A 485 28.83 2.95 18.05
N GLY A 486 28.74 4.08 17.35
CA GLY A 486 28.52 4.11 15.91
C GLY A 486 29.30 5.26 15.31
N VAL A 487 29.89 5.02 14.14
CA VAL A 487 30.71 6.00 13.44
C VAL A 487 30.18 6.17 12.03
N VAL A 488 29.96 7.42 11.63
CA VAL A 488 29.69 7.82 10.26
C VAL A 488 30.78 8.77 9.83
N GLY A 489 31.49 8.41 8.76
CA GLY A 489 32.59 9.18 8.17
C GLY A 489 32.47 9.19 6.65
N GLN A 490 33.03 10.20 5.96
CA GLN A 490 33.25 10.07 4.52
C GLN A 490 34.11 8.84 4.23
N GLN A 491 35.16 8.67 5.03
CA GLN A 491 36.00 7.49 5.08
C GLN A 491 36.30 7.14 6.54
N VAL A 492 36.26 5.85 6.87
CA VAL A 492 36.58 5.37 8.23
C VAL A 492 37.76 4.40 8.15
N SER A 493 38.90 4.78 8.73
CA SER A 493 40.14 4.00 8.71
C SER A 493 40.44 3.40 10.07
N LEU A 494 40.51 2.07 10.16
CA LEU A 494 40.93 1.35 11.37
C LEU A 494 42.36 0.81 11.20
N LYS A 495 43.26 1.18 12.11
CA LYS A 495 44.68 0.79 12.10
C LYS A 495 45.12 0.26 13.48
N ASN A 496 46.23 -0.48 13.50
CA ASN A 496 46.91 -0.98 14.70
C ASN A 496 45.97 -1.48 15.83
N HIS A 497 45.18 -2.52 15.53
CA HIS A 497 44.22 -3.14 16.46
C HIS A 497 43.10 -2.23 16.99
N ALA A 498 42.79 -1.14 16.29
CA ALA A 498 41.58 -0.37 16.51
C ALA A 498 40.32 -1.24 16.35
N SER A 499 39.27 -0.92 17.11
CA SER A 499 37.98 -1.61 17.02
C SER A 499 36.79 -0.68 17.18
N VAL A 500 35.69 -1.02 16.48
CA VAL A 500 34.38 -0.39 16.64
C VAL A 500 33.37 -1.49 16.97
N ASN A 501 32.79 -1.42 18.16
CA ASN A 501 31.75 -2.31 18.63
C ASN A 501 30.41 -1.58 18.58
N TYR A 502 29.46 -2.07 17.78
CA TYR A 502 28.17 -1.39 17.64
C TYR A 502 27.33 -1.46 18.91
N ASP A 503 26.81 -0.31 19.33
CA ASP A 503 25.79 -0.23 20.39
C ASP A 503 24.40 -0.06 19.75
N GLU A 504 23.53 -1.06 19.91
CA GLU A 504 22.17 -1.04 19.35
C GLU A 504 21.31 0.11 19.85
N SER A 505 21.65 0.74 20.99
CA SER A 505 20.94 1.92 21.47
C SER A 505 20.98 3.09 20.47
N LEU A 506 21.99 3.13 19.59
CA LEU A 506 22.13 4.15 18.54
C LEU A 506 21.15 4.00 17.38
N LYS A 507 20.52 2.83 17.23
CA LYS A 507 19.56 2.56 16.15
C LYS A 507 18.39 3.53 16.14
N ASN A 508 18.01 4.10 17.28
CA ASN A 508 16.89 5.04 17.35
C ASN A 508 17.33 6.50 17.43
N VAL A 509 18.64 6.79 17.29
CA VAL A 509 19.14 8.16 17.25
C VAL A 509 18.81 8.74 15.87
N SER A 510 17.73 9.49 15.83
CA SER A 510 17.36 10.31 14.68
C SER A 510 18.26 11.53 14.63
N GLY A 511 19.03 11.67 13.56
CA GLY A 511 19.66 12.93 13.20
C GLY A 511 18.60 13.94 12.83
N GLY A 512 18.85 15.20 13.14
CA GLY A 512 17.95 16.32 12.88
C GLY A 512 17.25 16.19 11.53
N SER A 513 15.92 16.34 11.59
CA SER A 513 14.94 16.45 10.51
C SER A 513 15.50 16.28 9.10
N ASN A 514 15.27 15.12 8.49
CA ASN A 514 14.95 14.89 7.06
C ASN A 514 15.37 13.46 6.67
N GLY A 515 14.78 12.45 7.32
CA GLY A 515 14.83 11.12 6.72
C GLY A 515 14.13 11.19 5.36
N THR A 516 14.75 10.62 4.34
CA THR A 516 14.19 10.52 2.99
C THR A 516 13.17 9.38 2.97
N TRP A 517 12.05 9.57 2.25
CA TRP A 517 11.07 8.50 2.06
C TRP A 517 11.66 7.44 1.12
N LYS A 518 12.11 6.30 1.64
CA LYS A 518 12.48 5.15 0.80
C LYS A 518 11.23 4.34 0.46
N ILE A 519 10.90 4.25 -0.83
CA ILE A 519 9.87 3.32 -1.30
C ILE A 519 10.39 1.89 -1.07
N GLN A 520 9.88 1.23 -0.05
CA GLN A 520 9.94 -0.23 0.00
C GLN A 520 8.71 -0.76 -0.73
N ALA A 521 8.91 -1.40 -1.87
CA ALA A 521 7.83 -1.91 -2.71
C ALA A 521 6.88 -2.81 -1.88
N GLY A 522 5.70 -2.29 -1.58
CA GLY A 522 4.60 -3.04 -0.96
C GLY A 522 3.79 -3.80 -2.02
N SER A 523 2.91 -4.69 -1.56
CA SER A 523 1.95 -5.39 -2.43
C SER A 523 0.96 -4.40 -3.05
N TRP A 524 0.84 -4.44 -4.38
CA TRP A 524 -0.18 -3.70 -5.13
C TRP A 524 -1.52 -4.41 -5.02
N ALA A 525 -2.59 -3.68 -4.67
CA ALA A 525 -3.95 -4.17 -4.74
C ALA A 525 -4.81 -3.15 -5.51
N GLY A 526 -5.30 -3.55 -6.68
CA GLY A 526 -6.37 -2.83 -7.37
C GLY A 526 -7.71 -3.37 -6.88
N GLU A 527 -8.61 -2.47 -6.46
CA GLU A 527 -9.97 -2.80 -6.00
C GLU A 527 -11.02 -2.79 -7.14
#